data_AF-A0A8C0TFX4-F1
#
_entry.id   AF-A0A8C0TFX4-F1
#
_cell.length_a   1.000
_cell.length_b   1.000
_cell.length_c   1.000
_cell.angle_alpha   90.00
_cell.angle_beta   90.00
_cell.angle_gamma   90.00
#
_symmetry.space_group_name_H-M   'P 1'
#
loop_
_entity.id
_entity.type
_entity.pdbx_description
1 polymer ?
#
loop_
_entity_poly.entity_id
_entity_poly.type
_entity_poly.pdbx_seq_one_letter_code
_entity_poly.pdbx_strand_id
1 'polypeptide(L)'
;METRARRRPQLRLLLLLLLLCGGCPRVGGCNETRMLEKLPRCGKAFADMMHKVDVWKWCNLSEFIVNSSPTTTVPGPRRDWGYYESFTNCTEVETNVVGCYWPNPLAQGFITGVHRQFFANCTVDRTHWEDPPDEANPEPDSIWTKEAVPLSSSSQASAFNV
;
A
#
# COMPACT_ATOMS: atom_id res chain seq x y z
N MET A 1 -65.36 -11.13 -32.22
CA MET A 1 -65.06 -10.49 -30.92
C MET A 1 -63.55 -10.52 -30.74
N GLU A 2 -62.89 -9.42 -31.07
CA GLU A 2 -61.43 -9.26 -31.02
C GLU A 2 -60.92 -9.07 -29.58
N THR A 3 -60.01 -9.93 -29.13
CA THR A 3 -59.24 -9.72 -27.91
C THR A 3 -57.88 -9.12 -28.26
N ARG A 4 -57.81 -7.78 -28.28
CA ARG A 4 -56.56 -7.01 -28.44
C ARG A 4 -55.64 -7.24 -27.24
N ALA A 5 -54.63 -8.10 -27.42
CA ALA A 5 -53.52 -8.27 -26.48
C ALA A 5 -52.58 -7.05 -26.51
N ARG A 6 -52.99 -5.94 -25.89
CA ARG A 6 -52.20 -4.70 -25.77
C ARG A 6 -51.52 -4.60 -24.40
N ARG A 7 -50.62 -5.53 -24.09
CA ARG A 7 -49.85 -5.59 -22.82
C ARG A 7 -48.35 -5.83 -22.98
N ARG A 8 -47.75 -5.46 -24.13
CA ARG A 8 -46.30 -5.62 -24.40
C ARG A 8 -45.44 -4.35 -24.49
N PRO A 9 -45.95 -3.11 -24.67
CA PRO A 9 -45.07 -1.94 -24.79
C PRO A 9 -44.55 -1.46 -23.42
N GLN A 10 -45.33 -1.63 -22.35
CA GLN A 10 -44.95 -1.18 -21.01
C GLN A 10 -43.80 -1.99 -20.42
N LEU A 11 -43.78 -3.31 -20.64
CA LEU A 11 -42.72 -4.19 -20.11
C LEU A 11 -41.37 -3.93 -20.81
N ARG A 12 -41.39 -3.67 -22.12
CA ARG A 12 -40.19 -3.32 -22.90
C ARG A 12 -39.64 -1.95 -22.50
N LEU A 13 -40.51 -0.97 -22.25
CA LEU A 13 -40.10 0.35 -21.78
C LEU A 13 -39.52 0.29 -20.35
N LEU A 14 -40.12 -0.51 -19.47
CA LEU A 14 -39.62 -0.75 -18.11
C LEU A 14 -38.25 -1.44 -18.12
N LEU A 15 -38.06 -2.45 -18.98
CA LEU A 15 -36.75 -3.10 -19.18
C LEU A 15 -35.70 -2.13 -19.76
N LEU A 16 -36.09 -1.26 -20.70
CA LEU A 16 -35.20 -0.24 -21.25
C LEU A 16 -34.78 0.79 -20.18
N LEU A 17 -35.72 1.23 -19.33
CA LEU A 17 -35.42 2.13 -18.20
C LEU A 17 -34.50 1.47 -17.16
N LEU A 18 -34.69 0.17 -16.87
CA LEU A 18 -33.82 -0.58 -15.95
C LEU A 18 -32.40 -0.77 -16.51
N LEU A 19 -32.25 -0.96 -17.83
CA LEU A 19 -30.94 -1.08 -18.49
C LEU A 19 -30.20 0.27 -18.60
N LEU A 20 -30.92 1.39 -18.75
CA LEU A 20 -30.34 2.73 -18.74
C LEU A 20 -30.03 3.24 -17.32
N CYS A 21 -30.68 2.67 -16.31
CA CYS A 21 -30.43 2.92 -14.90
C CYS A 21 -29.47 1.88 -14.32
N GLY A 22 -28.40 1.57 -15.07
CA GLY A 22 -27.17 1.00 -14.52
C GLY A 22 -26.58 2.00 -13.54
N GLY A 23 -27.21 2.12 -12.37
CA GLY A 23 -26.71 2.89 -11.26
C GLY A 23 -25.38 2.28 -10.89
N CYS A 24 -24.28 2.95 -11.27
CA CYS A 24 -23.08 2.85 -10.46
C CYS A 24 -23.54 3.09 -9.02
N PRO A 25 -23.28 2.17 -8.09
CA PRO A 25 -23.31 2.52 -6.68
C PRO A 25 -22.49 3.81 -6.58
N ARG A 26 -23.09 4.88 -6.06
CA ARG A 26 -22.31 6.05 -5.68
C ARG A 26 -21.35 5.55 -4.60
N VAL A 27 -20.15 5.15 -5.01
CA VAL A 27 -18.99 5.27 -4.14
C VAL A 27 -19.03 6.74 -3.75
N GLY A 28 -19.39 7.02 -2.50
CA GLY A 28 -19.33 8.36 -1.98
C GLY A 28 -17.90 8.84 -2.25
N GLY A 29 -17.76 9.88 -3.06
CA GLY A 29 -16.44 10.37 -3.44
C GLY A 29 -15.64 10.78 -2.20
N CYS A 30 -14.32 10.86 -2.37
CA CYS A 30 -13.41 11.41 -1.37
C CYS A 30 -13.83 12.83 -0.99
N ASN A 31 -14.11 13.07 0.30
CA ASN A 31 -14.37 14.41 0.82
C ASN A 31 -13.07 15.02 1.35
N GLU A 32 -12.31 15.62 0.44
CA GLU A 32 -11.00 16.23 0.71
C GLU A 32 -11.03 17.33 1.77
N THR A 33 -12.05 18.20 1.74
CA THR A 33 -12.21 19.26 2.75
C THR A 33 -12.35 18.65 4.15
N ARG A 34 -13.22 17.63 4.28
CA ARG A 34 -13.40 16.93 5.55
C ARG A 34 -12.16 16.16 5.97
N MET A 35 -11.38 15.65 5.02
CA MET A 35 -10.09 15.02 5.30
C MET A 35 -9.14 16.01 6.00
N LEU A 36 -9.01 17.23 5.46
CA LEU A 36 -8.17 18.28 6.03
C LEU A 36 -8.61 18.72 7.44
N GLU A 37 -9.90 18.62 7.76
CA GLU A 37 -10.42 18.87 9.10
C GLU A 37 -10.11 17.73 10.10
N LYS A 38 -10.04 16.49 9.61
CA LYS A 38 -9.84 15.29 10.43
C LYS A 38 -8.38 15.02 10.75
N LEU A 39 -7.50 15.09 9.75
CA LEU A 39 -6.08 14.77 9.90
C LEU A 39 -5.37 15.48 11.07
N PRO A 40 -5.62 16.78 11.37
CA PRO A 40 -4.99 17.46 12.49
C PRO A 40 -5.23 16.81 13.86
N ARG A 41 -6.31 16.04 14.04
CA ARG A 41 -6.56 15.28 15.28
C ARG A 41 -5.49 14.21 15.51
N CYS A 42 -5.10 13.50 14.45
CA CYS A 42 -4.02 12.51 14.51
C CYS A 42 -2.68 13.17 14.82
N GLY A 43 -2.38 14.31 14.19
CA GLY A 43 -1.15 15.07 14.44
C GLY A 43 -1.06 15.60 15.87
N LYS A 44 -2.17 16.10 16.43
CA LYS A 44 -2.23 16.54 17.83
C LYS A 44 -1.97 15.38 18.79
N ALA A 45 -2.63 14.23 18.59
CA ALA A 45 -2.39 13.05 19.40
C ALA A 45 -0.93 12.57 19.33
N PHE A 46 -0.33 12.61 18.13
CA PHE A 46 1.08 12.31 17.95
C PHE A 46 1.99 13.30 18.69
N ALA A 47 1.71 14.60 18.61
CA ALA A 47 2.45 15.63 19.34
C ALA A 47 2.40 15.40 20.86
N ASP A 48 1.22 15.07 21.40
CA ASP A 48 1.04 14.76 22.82
C ASP A 48 1.84 13.52 23.26
N MET A 49 2.02 12.53 22.37
CA MET A 49 2.89 11.39 22.61
C MET A 49 4.38 11.77 22.51
N MET A 50 4.76 12.55 21.51
CA MET A 50 6.14 13.02 21.31
C MET A 50 6.63 13.93 22.44
N HIS A 51 5.75 14.66 23.12
CA HIS A 51 6.08 15.42 24.33
C HIS A 51 6.50 14.54 25.52
N LYS A 52 6.21 13.23 25.49
CA LYS A 52 6.69 12.27 26.50
C LYS A 52 8.10 11.76 26.19
N VAL A 53 8.58 12.00 24.96
CA VAL A 53 9.93 11.66 24.52
C VAL A 53 10.80 12.90 24.64
N ASP A 54 11.94 12.78 25.31
CA ASP A 54 12.88 13.89 25.41
C ASP A 54 13.30 14.38 24.02
N VAL A 55 13.41 15.70 23.82
CA VAL A 55 13.72 16.29 22.50
C VAL A 55 15.01 15.74 21.89
N TRP A 56 16.03 15.52 22.71
CA TRP A 56 17.33 14.98 22.26
C TRP A 56 17.26 13.52 21.79
N LYS A 57 16.15 12.82 22.08
CA LYS A 57 15.86 11.45 21.65
C LYS A 57 14.98 11.38 20.41
N TRP A 58 14.49 12.50 19.86
CA TRP A 58 13.59 12.51 18.70
C TRP A 58 14.20 11.89 17.44
N CYS A 59 15.52 11.85 17.31
CA CYS A 59 16.18 11.19 16.17
C CYS A 59 16.44 9.70 16.41
N ASN A 60 16.16 9.17 17.60
CA ASN A 60 16.26 7.75 17.89
C ASN A 60 14.93 7.06 17.62
N LEU A 61 14.82 6.45 16.44
CA LEU A 61 13.61 5.77 15.97
C LEU A 61 13.06 4.74 16.97
N SER A 62 13.95 4.05 17.70
CA SER A 62 13.54 3.05 18.69
C SER A 62 12.66 3.64 19.80
N GLU A 63 12.80 4.92 20.12
CA GLU A 63 12.08 5.56 21.23
C GLU A 63 10.57 5.69 20.96
N PHE A 64 10.19 5.90 19.70
CA PHE A 64 8.80 6.20 19.34
C PHE A 64 8.20 5.20 18.33
N ILE A 65 9.01 4.28 17.78
CA ILE A 65 8.53 3.16 16.96
C ILE A 65 8.40 1.88 17.80
N VAL A 66 9.33 1.62 18.72
CA VAL A 66 9.43 0.32 19.41
C VAL A 66 9.21 0.45 20.92
N ASN A 67 9.88 1.39 21.58
CA ASN A 67 9.97 1.49 23.04
C ASN A 67 8.87 2.36 23.66
N SER A 68 8.01 2.96 22.84
CA SER A 68 6.96 3.88 23.27
C SER A 68 5.75 3.22 23.95
N SER A 69 5.75 1.89 24.06
CA SER A 69 4.71 1.16 24.78
C SER A 69 4.70 1.56 26.27
N PRO A 70 3.54 1.91 26.85
CA PRO A 70 3.41 1.93 28.30
C PRO A 70 3.75 0.52 28.80
N THR A 71 4.77 0.40 29.63
CA THR A 71 5.10 -0.82 30.40
C THR A 71 3.85 -1.32 31.11
N THR A 72 3.11 -2.18 30.42
CA THR A 72 1.94 -2.85 30.95
C THR A 72 2.41 -4.27 31.24
N THR A 73 2.44 -4.59 32.53
CA THR A 73 2.78 -5.87 33.11
C THR A 73 1.77 -6.94 32.68
N VAL A 74 1.74 -7.31 31.40
CA VAL A 74 0.86 -8.36 30.87
C VAL A 74 1.67 -9.31 30.00
N PRO A 75 1.79 -10.59 30.39
CA PRO A 75 2.34 -11.63 29.52
C PRO A 75 1.31 -11.94 28.41
N GLY A 76 1.63 -11.57 27.17
CA GLY A 76 0.80 -11.83 25.98
C GLY A 76 1.51 -11.36 24.70
N PRO A 77 1.00 -11.69 23.50
CA PRO A 77 1.57 -11.20 22.24
C PRO A 77 1.44 -9.68 22.23
N ARG A 78 2.56 -8.96 22.34
CA ARG A 78 2.59 -7.48 22.40
C ARG A 78 1.84 -6.92 21.19
N ARG A 79 0.72 -6.24 21.41
CA ARG A 79 0.10 -5.33 20.42
C ARG A 79 0.25 -3.90 20.89
N ASP A 80 1.42 -3.56 21.41
CA ASP A 80 1.72 -2.20 21.80
C ASP A 80 2.25 -1.48 20.57
N TRP A 81 1.33 -0.82 19.88
CA TRP A 81 1.54 -0.12 18.62
C TRP A 81 2.38 1.14 18.90
N GLY A 82 3.46 1.35 18.15
CA GLY A 82 4.38 2.48 18.36
C GLY A 82 3.69 3.83 18.19
N TYR A 83 4.23 4.92 18.75
CA TYR A 83 3.65 6.26 18.60
C TYR A 83 3.49 6.67 17.13
N TYR A 84 4.52 6.42 16.31
CA TYR A 84 4.47 6.74 14.88
C TYR A 84 3.51 5.84 14.12
N GLU A 85 3.48 4.56 14.48
CA GLU A 85 2.56 3.58 13.92
C GLU A 85 1.10 4.01 14.20
N SER A 86 0.83 4.47 15.43
CA SER A 86 -0.50 4.92 15.88
C SER A 86 -0.94 6.15 15.10
N PHE A 87 0.00 7.06 14.86
CA PHE A 87 -0.20 8.21 14.00
C PHE A 87 -0.56 7.81 12.56
N THR A 88 0.21 6.93 11.91
CA THR A 88 -0.07 6.51 10.53
C THR A 88 -1.38 5.77 10.40
N ASN A 89 -1.69 4.87 11.34
CA ASN A 89 -2.97 4.14 11.38
C ASN A 89 -4.16 5.11 11.58
N CYS A 90 -4.02 6.11 12.46
CA CYS A 90 -5.03 7.15 12.60
C CYS A 90 -5.27 7.90 11.28
N THR A 91 -4.21 8.25 10.54
CA THR A 91 -4.38 8.92 9.25
C THR A 91 -5.08 8.05 8.22
N GLU A 92 -4.78 6.75 8.19
CA GLU A 92 -5.42 5.76 7.31
C GLU A 92 -6.92 5.60 7.62
N VAL A 93 -7.25 5.46 8.91
CA VAL A 93 -8.65 5.39 9.36
C VAL A 93 -9.41 6.66 8.97
N GLU A 94 -8.85 7.85 9.26
CA GLU A 94 -9.53 9.10 8.95
C GLU A 94 -9.69 9.32 7.44
N THR A 95 -8.74 8.90 6.60
CA THR A 95 -8.90 8.90 5.13
C THR A 95 -10.04 8.00 4.66
N ASN A 96 -10.10 6.78 5.20
CA ASN A 96 -11.12 5.81 4.83
C ASN A 96 -12.52 6.28 5.26
N VAL A 97 -12.64 6.91 6.45
CA VAL A 97 -13.90 7.47 6.97
C VAL A 97 -14.49 8.55 6.05
N VAL A 98 -13.64 9.31 5.35
CA VAL A 98 -14.08 10.37 4.43
C VAL A 98 -14.13 9.91 2.97
N GLY A 99 -13.95 8.61 2.71
CA GLY A 99 -14.04 8.01 1.38
C GLY A 99 -12.81 8.22 0.49
N CYS A 100 -11.65 8.53 1.08
CA CYS A 100 -10.39 8.71 0.37
C CYS A 100 -9.49 7.48 0.54
N TYR A 101 -8.77 7.10 -0.51
CA TYR A 101 -7.76 6.04 -0.45
C TYR A 101 -6.55 6.50 0.38
N TRP A 102 -5.85 5.56 1.02
CA TRP A 102 -4.58 5.79 1.71
C TRP A 102 -3.47 4.92 1.10
N PRO A 103 -2.29 5.48 0.79
CA PRO A 103 -1.90 6.88 0.90
C PRO A 103 -2.52 7.76 -0.21
N ASN A 104 -2.53 9.09 0.02
CA ASN A 104 -2.92 10.09 -0.99
C ASN A 104 -2.13 11.41 -0.78
N PRO A 105 -2.18 12.37 -1.73
CA PRO A 105 -1.39 13.61 -1.64
C PRO A 105 -1.67 14.47 -0.40
N LEU A 106 -2.91 14.51 0.10
CA LEU A 106 -3.26 15.26 1.31
C LEU A 106 -2.65 14.61 2.55
N ALA A 107 -2.73 13.28 2.67
CA ALA A 107 -2.08 12.54 3.74
C ALA A 107 -0.55 12.70 3.67
N GLN A 108 0.04 12.59 2.48
CA GLN A 108 1.48 12.77 2.28
C GLN A 108 1.95 14.16 2.69
N GLY A 109 1.24 15.21 2.27
CA GLY A 109 1.56 16.59 2.63
C GLY A 109 1.48 16.82 4.15
N PHE A 110 0.43 16.29 4.78
CA PHE A 110 0.25 16.37 6.22
C PHE A 110 1.35 15.63 7.00
N ILE A 111 1.62 14.37 6.65
CA ILE A 111 2.67 13.55 7.27
C ILE A 111 4.02 14.26 7.10
N THR A 112 4.34 14.77 5.92
CA THR A 112 5.58 15.53 5.67
C THR A 112 5.69 16.77 6.58
N GLY A 113 4.58 17.48 6.81
CA GLY A 113 4.53 18.61 7.75
C GLY A 113 4.88 18.20 9.18
N VAL A 114 4.30 17.09 9.66
CA VAL A 114 4.62 16.52 10.98
C VAL A 114 6.10 16.12 11.06
N HIS A 115 6.64 15.48 10.02
CA HIS A 115 8.07 15.12 9.95
C HIS A 115 8.98 16.33 10.06
N ARG A 116 8.66 17.44 9.38
CA ARG A 116 9.43 18.69 9.49
C ARG A 116 9.34 19.28 10.90
N GLN A 117 8.23 19.13 11.59
CA GLN A 117 8.06 19.68 12.94
C GLN A 117 8.92 18.96 13.98
N PHE A 118 8.98 17.63 13.94
CA PHE A 118 9.65 16.83 14.98
C PHE A 118 11.04 16.34 14.58
N PHE A 119 11.34 16.20 13.28
CA PHE A 119 12.53 15.49 12.81
C PHE A 119 13.41 16.30 11.85
N ALA A 120 13.19 17.61 11.68
CA ALA A 120 13.94 18.44 10.72
C ALA A 120 15.47 18.44 10.93
N ASN A 121 15.94 18.23 12.16
CA ASN A 121 17.36 18.22 12.49
C ASN A 121 17.96 16.81 12.58
N CYS A 122 17.19 15.77 12.23
CA CYS A 122 17.67 14.40 12.27
C CYS A 122 18.37 14.05 10.96
N THR A 123 19.57 13.50 11.06
CA THR A 123 20.29 12.91 9.92
C THR A 123 19.86 11.45 9.75
N VAL A 124 19.67 11.02 8.51
CA VAL A 124 19.45 9.60 8.21
C VAL A 124 20.79 9.02 7.79
N ASP A 125 21.33 8.12 8.60
CA ASP A 125 22.44 7.28 8.16
C ASP A 125 21.88 6.22 7.21
N ARG A 126 22.13 6.40 5.90
CA ARG A 126 21.70 5.44 4.89
C ARG A 126 22.87 4.54 4.56
N THR A 127 22.74 3.27 4.92
CA THR A 127 23.56 2.24 4.29
C THR A 127 23.25 2.23 2.80
N HIS A 128 24.29 2.50 2.02
CA HIS A 128 24.21 2.56 0.57
C HIS A 128 24.21 1.14 0.03
N TRP A 129 23.03 0.60 -0.25
CA TRP A 129 22.85 -0.71 -0.84
C TRP A 129 22.86 -0.56 -2.36
N GLU A 130 24.06 -0.67 -2.94
CA GLU A 130 24.26 -0.79 -4.38
C GLU A 130 24.65 -2.22 -4.73
N ASP A 131 24.23 -2.64 -5.93
CA ASP A 131 24.78 -3.85 -6.52
C ASP A 131 26.30 -3.69 -6.69
N PRO A 132 27.08 -4.76 -6.49
CA PRO A 132 28.50 -4.72 -6.79
C PRO A 132 28.71 -4.35 -8.26
N PRO A 133 29.83 -3.67 -8.60
CA PRO A 133 30.12 -3.27 -9.98
C PRO A 133 30.11 -4.49 -10.91
N ASP A 134 29.65 -4.30 -12.15
CA ASP A 134 29.46 -5.37 -13.14
C ASP A 134 30.72 -6.23 -13.37
N GLU A 135 31.91 -5.66 -13.17
CA GLU A 135 33.19 -6.40 -13.24
C GLU A 135 33.32 -7.50 -12.17
N ALA A 136 32.59 -7.38 -11.05
CA ALA A 136 32.51 -8.37 -9.98
C ALA A 136 31.32 -9.34 -10.13
N ASN A 137 30.40 -9.07 -11.09
CA ASN A 137 29.24 -9.89 -11.41
C ASN A 137 29.27 -10.25 -12.91
N PRO A 138 30.04 -11.26 -13.35
CA PRO A 138 29.96 -11.73 -14.72
C PRO A 138 28.51 -12.15 -15.02
N GLU A 139 27.95 -11.54 -16.05
CA GLU A 139 26.58 -11.71 -16.52
C GLU A 139 26.18 -13.21 -16.61
N PRO A 140 25.01 -13.61 -16.04
CA PRO A 140 24.54 -15.00 -16.08
C PRO A 140 24.22 -15.49 -17.51
N ASP A 141 24.15 -14.58 -18.48
CA ASP A 141 23.88 -14.89 -19.89
C ASP A 141 25.01 -15.69 -20.55
N SER A 142 26.18 -15.75 -19.90
CA SER A 142 27.28 -16.64 -20.28
C SER A 142 27.10 -18.09 -19.80
N ILE A 143 26.14 -18.39 -18.90
CA ILE A 143 25.89 -19.76 -18.41
C ILE A 143 24.88 -20.49 -19.30
N TRP A 144 23.83 -19.82 -19.78
CA TRP A 144 22.79 -20.47 -20.61
C TRP A 144 23.13 -20.58 -22.10
N THR A 145 24.14 -19.86 -22.58
CA THR A 145 24.54 -19.88 -24.00
C THR A 145 25.56 -20.98 -24.35
N LYS A 146 26.12 -21.68 -23.35
CA LYS A 146 27.21 -22.66 -23.57
C LYS A 146 26.76 -24.11 -23.77
N GLU A 147 25.46 -24.40 -23.73
CA GLU A 147 24.91 -25.75 -23.92
C GLU A 147 24.03 -25.91 -25.17
N ALA A 148 24.23 -25.10 -26.20
CA ALA A 148 23.73 -25.44 -27.54
C ALA A 148 24.68 -26.45 -28.21
N VAL A 149 24.63 -27.71 -27.76
CA VAL A 149 25.20 -28.84 -28.51
C VAL A 149 24.43 -28.94 -29.84
N PRO A 150 25.07 -28.84 -31.02
CA PRO A 150 24.36 -28.99 -32.28
C PRO A 150 23.88 -30.44 -32.40
N LEU A 151 22.57 -30.64 -32.64
CA LEU A 151 22.04 -31.91 -33.14
C LEU A 151 22.57 -32.12 -34.56
N SER A 152 23.77 -32.69 -34.68
CA SER A 152 24.27 -33.20 -35.95
C SER A 152 23.52 -34.49 -36.28
N SER A 153 22.68 -34.40 -37.29
CA SER A 153 22.09 -35.52 -37.99
C SER A 153 23.18 -36.40 -38.61
N SER A 154 23.28 -37.66 -38.18
CA SER A 154 23.96 -38.69 -38.96
C SER A 154 23.31 -40.05 -38.70
N SER A 155 22.61 -40.52 -39.72
CA SER A 155 22.17 -41.90 -39.91
C SER A 155 23.26 -42.90 -39.53
N GLN A 156 22.87 -43.96 -38.83
CA GLN A 156 23.45 -45.29 -39.06
C GLN A 156 22.44 -46.37 -38.69
N ALA A 157 21.96 -47.08 -39.71
CA ALA A 157 21.39 -48.40 -39.57
C ALA A 157 22.52 -49.39 -39.27
N SER A 158 22.36 -50.24 -38.26
CA SER A 158 22.71 -51.65 -38.40
C SER A 158 22.13 -52.48 -37.27
N ALA A 159 21.68 -53.67 -37.66
CA ALA A 159 21.05 -54.69 -36.85
C ALA A 159 22.00 -55.31 -35.81
N PHE A 160 21.43 -55.78 -34.70
CA PHE A 160 22.00 -56.91 -33.96
C PHE A 160 20.87 -57.80 -33.42
N ASN A 161 20.71 -58.97 -34.05
CA ASN A 161 20.08 -60.14 -33.46
C ASN A 161 21.06 -60.74 -32.45
N VAL A 162 20.62 -60.97 -31.20
CA VAL A 162 20.85 -62.18 -30.39
C VAL A 162 19.68 -62.31 -29.43
#